data_AF-A0A354FE64-F1
#
_entry.id   AF-A0A354FE64-F1
#
_cell.length_a   1.000
_cell.length_b   1.000
_cell.length_c   1.000
_cell.angle_alpha   90.00
_cell.angle_beta   90.00
_cell.angle_gamma   90.00
#
_symmetry.space_group_name_H-M   'P 1'
#
loop_
_entity.id
_entity.type
_entity.pdbx_description
1 polymer ?
#
loop_
_entity_poly.entity_id
_entity_poly.type
_entity_poly.pdbx_seq_one_letter_code
_entity_poly.pdbx_strand_id
1 'polypeptide(L)'
;RFLVICNDIISMARYAGAGTRVTPETMAVGVIDDVGPGGNYLTHPHTAKHFREEIWEPHTFIRYMWDQWEAKGKKSCFDLAKNRVHDVLAQHQPAPLPDDACVKMNEIISRRQSECED
;
A
#
# COMPACT_ATOMS: atom_id res chain seq x y z
N ARG A 1 -11.07 -10.29 -2.86
CA ARG A 1 -10.13 -10.05 -3.99
C ARG A 1 -10.28 -8.64 -4.54
N PHE A 2 -11.44 -8.25 -5.10
CA PHE A 2 -11.68 -6.91 -5.66
C PHE A 2 -11.28 -5.76 -4.72
N LEU A 3 -11.73 -5.79 -3.45
CA LEU A 3 -11.39 -4.76 -2.47
C LEU A 3 -9.88 -4.56 -2.24
N VAL A 4 -9.07 -5.61 -2.35
CA VAL A 4 -7.60 -5.49 -2.21
C VAL A 4 -7.00 -4.80 -3.43
N ILE A 5 -7.50 -5.06 -4.63
CA ILE A 5 -7.08 -4.35 -5.84
C ILE A 5 -7.49 -2.88 -5.75
N CYS A 6 -8.72 -2.59 -5.28
CA CYS A 6 -9.15 -1.22 -5.01
C CYS A 6 -8.25 -0.52 -3.99
N ASN A 7 -7.76 -1.24 -2.97
CA ASN A 7 -6.81 -0.67 -2.01
C ASN A 7 -5.52 -0.19 -2.67
N ASP A 8 -4.96 -0.94 -3.64
CA ASP A 8 -3.80 -0.48 -4.42
C ASP A 8 -4.14 0.76 -5.25
N ILE A 9 -5.33 0.80 -5.89
CA ILE A 9 -5.77 1.97 -6.67
C ILE A 9 -5.91 3.21 -5.77
N ILE A 10 -6.51 3.06 -4.59
CA ILE A 10 -6.64 4.14 -3.60
C ILE A 10 -5.25 4.58 -3.11
N SER A 11 -4.35 3.64 -2.85
CA SER A 11 -2.97 3.94 -2.46
C SER A 11 -2.25 4.75 -3.54
N MET A 12 -2.39 4.36 -4.81
CA MET A 12 -1.85 5.07 -5.96
C MET A 12 -2.42 6.49 -6.06
N ALA A 13 -3.74 6.62 -5.92
CA ALA A 13 -4.42 7.91 -5.98
C ALA A 13 -3.97 8.86 -4.86
N ARG A 14 -3.78 8.33 -3.64
CA ARG A 14 -3.21 9.11 -2.51
C ARG A 14 -1.77 9.53 -2.78
N TYR A 15 -0.95 8.62 -3.28
CA TYR A 15 0.44 8.92 -3.65
C TYR A 15 0.50 10.02 -4.72
N ALA A 16 -0.22 9.86 -5.83
CA ALA A 16 -0.27 10.85 -6.90
C ALA A 16 -0.89 12.19 -6.44
N GLY A 17 -1.92 12.12 -5.58
CA GLY A 17 -2.62 13.29 -5.04
C GLY A 17 -1.86 14.04 -3.94
N ALA A 18 -0.78 13.48 -3.39
CA ALA A 18 0.05 14.16 -2.38
C ALA A 18 0.83 15.36 -2.96
N GLY A 19 0.91 15.45 -4.29
CA GLY A 19 1.67 16.48 -4.98
C GLY A 19 3.17 16.21 -4.99
N THR A 20 3.92 17.10 -5.64
CA THR A 20 5.39 17.00 -5.72
C THR A 20 6.03 17.83 -4.63
N ARG A 21 6.91 17.21 -3.83
CA ARG A 21 7.70 17.92 -2.82
C ARG A 21 8.78 18.75 -3.52
N VAL A 22 8.72 20.08 -3.38
CA VAL A 22 9.69 21.00 -3.98
C VAL A 22 10.57 21.61 -2.89
N THR A 23 11.77 21.07 -2.74
CA THR A 23 12.80 21.51 -1.79
C THR A 23 14.17 21.44 -2.48
N PRO A 24 15.22 22.12 -1.97
CA PRO A 24 16.56 22.00 -2.55
C PRO A 24 17.04 20.54 -2.70
N GLU A 25 16.75 19.69 -1.72
CA GLU A 25 17.10 18.26 -1.74
C GLU A 25 16.33 17.49 -2.84
N THR A 26 15.01 17.71 -2.95
CA THR A 26 14.16 16.97 -3.91
C THR A 26 14.25 17.50 -5.34
N MET A 27 14.70 18.74 -5.54
CA MET A 27 15.04 19.23 -6.88
C MET A 27 16.31 18.58 -7.43
N ALA A 28 17.19 18.08 -6.57
CA ALA A 28 18.38 17.30 -6.92
C ALA A 28 19.29 17.95 -7.98
N VAL A 29 19.31 19.29 -8.08
CA VAL A 29 20.03 20.02 -9.13
C VAL A 29 21.53 19.73 -9.11
N GLY A 30 22.14 19.66 -7.92
CA GLY A 30 23.56 19.30 -7.80
C GLY A 30 23.86 17.86 -8.21
N VAL A 31 22.90 16.94 -8.05
CA VAL A 31 23.04 15.55 -8.51
C VAL A 31 22.98 15.48 -10.04
N ILE A 32 22.11 16.28 -10.66
CA ILE A 32 22.01 16.38 -12.12
C ILE A 32 23.32 16.90 -12.72
N ASP A 33 23.91 17.91 -12.10
CA ASP A 33 25.20 18.48 -12.51
C ASP A 33 26.36 17.48 -12.33
N ASP A 34 26.43 16.81 -11.17
CA ASP A 34 27.46 15.81 -10.86
C ASP A 34 27.43 14.59 -11.81
N VAL A 35 26.24 14.06 -12.11
CA VAL A 35 26.09 12.90 -13.01
C VAL A 35 26.36 13.27 -14.47
N GLY A 36 25.90 14.46 -14.89
CA GLY A 36 26.14 15.00 -16.22
C GLY A 36 25.51 14.21 -17.39
N PRO A 37 25.72 14.66 -18.64
CA PRO A 37 25.14 14.05 -19.83
C PRO A 37 25.65 12.62 -20.07
N GLY A 38 24.72 11.70 -20.37
CA GLY A 38 25.05 10.29 -20.65
C GLY A 38 25.34 9.44 -19.42
N GLY A 39 25.33 10.02 -18.22
CA GLY A 39 25.44 9.31 -16.94
C GLY A 39 24.16 8.58 -16.53
N ASN A 40 24.22 7.92 -15.37
CA ASN A 40 23.05 7.27 -14.75
C ASN A 40 23.03 7.50 -13.24
N TYR A 41 21.84 7.47 -12.66
CA TYR A 41 21.60 7.80 -11.25
C TYR A 41 21.48 6.56 -10.34
N LEU A 42 21.51 5.34 -10.91
CA LEU A 42 21.12 4.12 -10.20
C LEU A 42 21.97 3.86 -8.95
N THR A 43 23.27 4.18 -9.01
CA THR A 43 24.23 3.97 -7.93
C THR A 43 24.49 5.23 -7.10
N HIS A 44 23.85 6.35 -7.43
CA HIS A 44 24.12 7.62 -6.75
C HIS A 44 23.55 7.59 -5.30
N PRO A 45 24.28 8.12 -4.29
CA PRO A 45 23.84 8.10 -2.90
C PRO A 45 22.46 8.76 -2.67
N HIS A 46 22.16 9.83 -3.42
CA HIS A 46 20.86 10.49 -3.40
C HIS A 46 19.72 9.53 -3.80
N THR A 47 19.89 8.77 -4.89
CA THR A 47 18.92 7.76 -5.30
C THR A 47 18.76 6.69 -4.23
N ALA A 48 19.86 6.15 -3.69
CA ALA A 48 19.81 5.13 -2.63
C ALA A 48 19.08 5.60 -1.36
N LYS A 49 19.17 6.89 -1.04
CA LYS A 49 18.48 7.53 0.08
C LYS A 49 16.97 7.69 -0.15
N HIS A 50 16.57 8.12 -1.35
CA HIS A 50 15.19 8.58 -1.59
C HIS A 50 14.28 7.59 -2.32
N PHE A 51 14.82 6.61 -3.06
CA PHE A 51 14.01 5.80 -3.98
C PHE A 51 12.85 5.04 -3.30
N ARG A 52 13.02 4.60 -2.04
CA ARG A 52 11.96 3.89 -1.30
C ARG A 52 10.84 4.81 -0.83
N GLU A 53 11.10 6.10 -0.73
CA GLU A 53 10.12 7.11 -0.35
C GLU A 53 9.40 7.68 -1.57
N GLU A 54 10.12 7.80 -2.70
CA GLU A 54 9.65 8.46 -3.94
C GLU A 54 9.13 7.49 -5.01
N ILE A 55 9.22 6.17 -4.81
CA ILE A 55 8.67 5.19 -5.75
C ILE A 55 7.52 4.46 -5.07
N TRP A 56 6.30 4.71 -5.56
CA TRP A 56 5.14 3.94 -5.13
C TRP A 56 5.18 2.50 -5.67
N GLU A 57 5.14 1.54 -4.75
CA GLU A 57 5.11 0.11 -5.04
C GLU A 57 3.71 -0.49 -4.75
N PRO A 58 3.05 -1.10 -5.76
CA PRO A 58 1.79 -1.80 -5.56
C PRO A 58 1.97 -3.19 -4.93
N HIS A 59 0.93 -3.70 -4.26
CA HIS A 59 0.93 -5.08 -3.75
C HIS A 59 0.46 -6.12 -4.79
N THR A 60 -0.39 -5.71 -5.73
CA THR A 60 -1.11 -6.61 -6.64
C THR A 60 -0.81 -6.35 -8.12
N PHE A 61 -0.45 -5.13 -8.50
CA PHE A 61 -0.04 -4.83 -9.87
C PHE A 61 1.38 -5.31 -10.15
N ILE A 62 1.54 -6.03 -11.25
CA ILE A 62 2.78 -6.71 -11.60
C ILE A 62 3.60 -5.81 -12.52
N ARG A 63 4.83 -5.48 -12.11
CA ARG A 63 5.80 -4.66 -12.88
C ARG A 63 7.09 -5.42 -13.21
N TYR A 64 7.04 -6.74 -13.16
CA TYR A 64 8.17 -7.60 -13.50
C TYR A 64 8.37 -7.67 -15.01
N MET A 65 9.62 -7.89 -15.42
CA MET A 65 9.91 -8.35 -16.78
C MET A 65 9.31 -9.75 -17.01
N TRP A 66 9.08 -10.11 -18.27
CA TRP A 66 8.41 -11.35 -18.64
C TRP A 66 9.04 -12.60 -17.99
N ASP A 67 10.36 -12.77 -18.13
CA ASP A 67 11.09 -13.93 -17.59
C ASP A 67 10.99 -14.01 -16.06
N GLN A 68 11.00 -12.85 -15.39
CA GLN A 68 10.85 -12.77 -13.94
C GLN A 68 9.43 -13.14 -13.50
N TRP A 69 8.41 -12.69 -14.24
CA TRP A 69 7.01 -13.06 -13.97
C TRP A 69 6.79 -14.56 -14.18
N GLU A 70 7.38 -15.12 -15.24
CA GLU A 70 7.34 -16.56 -15.52
C GLU A 70 8.01 -17.37 -14.40
N ALA A 71 9.23 -17.00 -14.00
CA ALA A 71 9.95 -17.65 -12.90
C ALA A 71 9.21 -17.54 -11.55
N LYS A 72 8.40 -16.49 -11.35
CA LYS A 72 7.56 -16.30 -10.16
C LYS A 72 6.21 -17.03 -10.24
N GLY A 73 6.04 -17.93 -11.19
CA GLY A 73 4.89 -18.81 -11.30
C GLY A 73 3.69 -18.20 -12.03
N LYS A 74 3.93 -17.20 -12.89
CA LYS A 74 2.92 -16.64 -13.82
C LYS A 74 1.63 -16.16 -13.13
N LYS A 75 1.74 -15.71 -11.88
CA LYS A 75 0.58 -15.28 -11.08
C LYS A 75 -0.11 -14.11 -11.74
N SER A 76 -1.43 -14.12 -11.79
CA SER A 76 -2.22 -12.95 -12.16
C SER A 76 -2.34 -11.97 -11.00
N CYS A 77 -2.75 -10.73 -11.29
CA CYS A 77 -3.12 -9.74 -10.27
C CYS A 77 -4.19 -10.30 -9.30
N PHE A 78 -5.15 -11.08 -9.80
CA PHE A 78 -6.18 -11.71 -8.97
C PHE A 78 -5.62 -12.76 -8.00
N ASP A 79 -4.60 -13.51 -8.42
CA ASP A 79 -3.94 -14.49 -7.55
C ASP A 79 -3.20 -13.79 -6.41
N LEU A 80 -2.48 -12.71 -6.71
CA LEU A 80 -1.81 -11.88 -5.71
C LEU A 80 -2.81 -11.26 -4.73
N ALA A 81 -3.90 -10.70 -5.26
CA ALA A 81 -4.98 -10.15 -4.44
C ALA A 81 -5.65 -11.22 -3.56
N LYS A 82 -5.77 -12.46 -4.03
CA LYS A 82 -6.29 -13.58 -3.24
C LYS A 82 -5.37 -13.89 -2.06
N ASN A 83 -4.07 -14.05 -2.33
CA ASN A 83 -3.09 -14.35 -1.30
C ASN A 83 -3.08 -13.25 -0.22
N ARG A 84 -3.10 -11.98 -0.65
CA ARG A 84 -3.15 -10.84 0.27
C ARG A 84 -4.39 -10.83 1.16
N VAL A 85 -5.56 -11.23 0.65
CA VAL A 85 -6.76 -11.39 1.50
C VAL A 85 -6.50 -12.43 2.60
N HIS A 86 -5.94 -13.58 2.25
CA HIS A 86 -5.64 -14.63 3.22
C HIS A 86 -4.62 -14.15 4.26
N ASP A 87 -3.55 -13.48 3.82
CA ASP A 87 -2.52 -12.94 4.73
C ASP A 87 -3.12 -11.94 5.73
N VAL A 88 -3.94 -11.00 5.25
CA VAL A 88 -4.60 -10.00 6.12
C VAL A 88 -5.53 -10.68 7.11
N LEU A 89 -6.36 -11.62 6.68
CA LEU A 89 -7.29 -12.32 7.58
C LEU A 89 -6.56 -13.18 8.62
N ALA A 90 -5.40 -13.73 8.29
CA ALA A 90 -4.62 -14.57 9.20
C ALA A 90 -3.80 -13.75 10.20
N GLN A 91 -3.32 -12.56 9.82
CA GLN A 91 -2.36 -11.79 10.60
C GLN A 91 -2.94 -10.56 11.29
N HIS A 92 -4.07 -10.02 10.80
CA HIS A 92 -4.61 -8.77 11.33
C HIS A 92 -5.15 -8.95 12.75
N GLN A 93 -4.57 -8.23 13.69
CA GLN A 93 -5.06 -8.09 15.05
C GLN A 93 -5.59 -6.67 15.23
N PRO A 94 -6.91 -6.49 15.43
CA PRO A 94 -7.47 -5.17 15.70
C PRO A 94 -6.96 -4.66 17.05
N ALA A 95 -6.92 -3.33 17.21
CA ALA A 95 -6.64 -2.74 18.52
C ALA A 95 -7.66 -3.23 19.55
N PRO A 96 -7.24 -3.54 20.80
CA PRO A 96 -8.16 -3.99 21.82
C PRO A 96 -9.20 -2.90 22.11
N LEU A 97 -10.44 -3.32 22.29
CA LEU A 97 -11.51 -2.44 22.73
C LEU A 97 -11.39 -2.20 24.25
N PRO A 98 -11.92 -1.08 24.76
CA PRO A 98 -12.08 -0.91 26.21
C PRO A 98 -12.88 -2.06 26.83
N ASP A 99 -12.54 -2.45 28.06
CA ASP A 99 -13.09 -3.64 28.72
C ASP A 99 -14.63 -3.65 28.79
N ASP A 100 -15.25 -2.48 28.94
CA ASP A 100 -16.70 -2.31 29.06
C ASP A 100 -17.43 -2.12 27.72
N ALA A 101 -16.69 -1.94 26.63
CA ALA A 101 -17.27 -1.60 25.33
C ALA A 101 -18.13 -2.74 24.77
N CYS A 102 -17.65 -3.98 24.85
CA CYS A 102 -18.39 -5.16 24.37
C CYS A 102 -19.71 -5.35 25.14
N VAL A 103 -19.70 -5.12 26.46
CA VAL A 103 -20.90 -5.23 27.31
C VAL A 103 -21.93 -4.20 26.86
N LYS A 104 -21.52 -2.92 26.79
CA LYS A 104 -22.41 -1.83 26.36
C LYS A 104 -22.94 -2.03 24.94
N MET A 105 -22.11 -2.52 24.02
CA MET A 105 -22.54 -2.83 22.65
C MET A 105 -23.64 -3.89 22.64
N ASN A 106 -23.47 -4.98 23.39
CA ASN A 106 -24.45 -6.06 23.46
C ASN A 106 -25.76 -5.59 24.13
N GLU A 107 -25.69 -4.79 25.20
CA GLU A 107 -26.88 -4.20 25.83
C GLU A 107 -27.69 -3.36 24.84
N ILE A 108 -27.01 -2.52 24.04
CA ILE A 108 -27.66 -1.71 23.00
C ILE A 108 -28.29 -2.60 21.93
N ILE A 109 -27.57 -3.62 21.45
CA ILE A 109 -28.05 -4.54 20.41
C ILE A 109 -29.30 -5.28 20.91
N SER A 110 -29.27 -5.89 22.09
CA SER A 110 -30.40 -6.66 22.64
C SER A 110 -31.63 -5.78 22.87
N ARG A 111 -31.45 -4.58 23.43
CA ARG A 111 -32.56 -3.62 23.60
C ARG A 111 -33.22 -3.25 22.27
N ARG A 112 -32.41 -2.98 21.22
CA ARG A 112 -32.95 -2.64 19.89
C ARG A 112 -33.61 -3.81 19.19
N GLN A 113 -33.13 -5.03 19.42
CA GLN A 113 -33.76 -6.24 18.87
C GLN A 113 -35.14 -6.45 19.48
N SER A 114 -35.30 -6.32 20.80
CA SER A 114 -36.62 -6.45 21.44
C SER A 114 -37.61 -5.36 20.99
N GLU A 115 -37.16 -4.12 20.80
CA GLU A 115 -38.01 -3.02 20.31
C GLU A 115 -38.48 -3.20 18.84
N CYS A 116 -37.79 -4.02 18.05
CA CYS A 116 -38.13 -4.28 16.65
C CYS A 116 -38.92 -5.58 16.44
N GLU A 117 -38.97 -6.45 17.44
CA GLU A 117 -39.73 -7.70 17.43
C GLU A 117 -41.18 -7.52 17.93
N ASP A 118 -41.46 -6.40 18.61
CA ASP A 118 -42.81 -5.89 18.96
C ASP A 118 -43.41 -5.00 17.85
#